data_AF-A0A4R6IZG0-F1
#
_entry.id   AF-A0A4R6IZG0-F1
#
_cell.length_a   1.000
_cell.length_b   1.000
_cell.length_c   1.000
_cell.angle_alpha   90.00
_cell.angle_beta   90.00
_cell.angle_gamma   90.00
#
_symmetry.space_group_name_H-M   'P 1'
#
loop_
_entity.id
_entity.type
_entity.pdbx_description
1 polymer ?
#
loop_
_entity_poly.entity_id
_entity_poly.type
_entity_poly.pdbx_seq_one_letter_code
_entity_poly.pdbx_strand_id
1 'polypeptide(L)'
;MRKINAKNGGLQGDYKDQLMDVKEIYRGSSGRLGGSASVKTGTYQERATPGSSPIPQAASTGTMEFTLAASAGNWVMYEMQIDE
;
A
#
# COMPACT_ATOMS: atom_id res chain seq x y z
N MET A 1 -20.98 -5.19 -4.31
CA MET A 1 -20.20 -4.46 -5.34
C MET A 1 -19.14 -5.39 -5.91
N ARG A 2 -18.89 -5.36 -7.22
CA ARG A 2 -17.80 -6.13 -7.84
C ARG A 2 -16.47 -5.48 -7.45
N LYS A 3 -15.53 -6.24 -6.90
CA LYS A 3 -14.19 -5.75 -6.52
C LYS A 3 -13.42 -5.30 -7.76
N ILE A 4 -12.99 -4.04 -7.82
CA ILE A 4 -12.13 -3.48 -8.89
C ILE A 4 -10.72 -4.05 -8.73
N ASN A 5 -10.09 -4.56 -9.80
CA ASN A 5 -8.68 -5.01 -9.78
C ASN A 5 -8.11 -5.17 -11.20
N ALA A 6 -6.81 -5.43 -11.30
CA ALA A 6 -6.15 -5.61 -12.60
C ALA A 6 -6.69 -6.81 -13.42
N LYS A 7 -7.08 -7.93 -12.78
CA LYS A 7 -7.55 -9.14 -13.49
C LYS A 7 -8.88 -8.94 -14.20
N ASN A 8 -9.69 -7.98 -13.76
CA ASN A 8 -10.95 -7.64 -14.41
C ASN A 8 -10.88 -6.37 -15.25
N GLY A 9 -9.67 -5.84 -15.53
CA GLY A 9 -9.48 -4.61 -16.30
C GLY A 9 -9.95 -3.34 -15.56
N GLY A 10 -10.22 -3.43 -14.26
CA GLY A 10 -10.59 -2.30 -13.43
C GLY A 10 -9.42 -1.42 -13.03
N LEU A 11 -8.17 -1.91 -13.13
CA LEU A 11 -6.94 -1.15 -12.91
C LEU A 11 -5.99 -1.32 -14.10
N GLN A 12 -5.39 -0.23 -14.55
CA GLN A 12 -4.37 -0.23 -15.60
C GLN A 12 -3.32 0.86 -15.34
N GLY A 13 -2.04 0.53 -15.51
CA GLY A 13 -0.92 1.45 -15.27
C GLY A 13 -0.08 1.04 -14.06
N ASP A 14 0.57 2.01 -13.42
CA ASP A 14 1.50 1.80 -12.30
C ASP A 14 0.79 2.00 -10.95
N TYR A 15 -0.17 1.12 -10.67
CA TYR A 15 -1.03 1.15 -9.47
C TYR A 15 -0.40 0.47 -8.25
N LYS A 16 0.87 0.04 -8.33
CA LYS A 16 1.53 -0.66 -7.23
C LYS A 16 2.34 0.32 -6.40
N ASP A 17 2.15 0.26 -5.10
CA ASP A 17 2.96 1.05 -4.18
C ASP A 17 4.39 0.51 -4.13
N GLN A 18 5.33 1.42 -4.25
CA GLN A 18 6.76 1.17 -4.18
C GLN A 18 7.28 1.74 -2.88
N LEU A 19 7.90 0.89 -2.07
CA LEU A 19 8.63 1.33 -0.88
C LEU A 19 9.85 2.12 -1.33
N MET A 20 9.93 3.39 -0.91
CA MET A 20 11.02 4.29 -1.28
C MET A 20 12.11 4.32 -0.23
N ASP A 21 11.72 4.52 1.03
CA ASP A 21 12.64 4.65 2.16
C ASP A 21 11.94 4.29 3.48
N VAL A 22 12.68 3.68 4.41
CA VAL A 22 12.18 3.37 5.75
C VAL A 22 12.69 4.45 6.70
N LYS A 23 11.79 5.30 7.16
CA LYS A 23 12.14 6.47 8.00
C LYS A 23 12.50 6.04 9.42
N GLU A 24 11.75 5.10 9.97
CA GLU A 24 11.96 4.65 11.34
C GLU A 24 11.54 3.20 11.55
N ILE A 25 12.23 2.53 12.47
CA ILE A 25 11.81 1.26 13.06
C ILE A 25 12.07 1.36 14.56
N TYR A 26 11.06 1.09 15.37
CA TYR A 26 11.16 1.11 16.82
C TYR A 26 10.51 -0.12 17.43
N ARG A 27 10.96 -0.49 18.64
CA ARG A 27 10.37 -1.59 19.41
C ARG A 27 9.38 -1.02 20.41
N GLY A 28 8.11 -1.35 20.25
CA GLY A 28 7.05 -0.97 21.18
C GLY A 28 7.12 -1.78 22.48
N SER A 29 6.49 -1.25 23.53
CA SER A 29 6.40 -1.90 24.85
C SER A 29 5.66 -3.25 24.82
N SER A 30 4.82 -3.48 23.80
CA SER A 30 4.13 -4.75 23.55
C SER A 30 5.01 -5.85 22.93
N GLY A 31 6.29 -5.55 22.65
CA GLY A 31 7.21 -6.45 21.94
C GLY A 31 7.04 -6.45 20.41
N ARG A 32 6.04 -5.74 19.89
CA ARG A 32 5.87 -5.48 18.45
C ARG A 32 6.89 -4.44 17.96
N LEU A 33 7.22 -4.49 16.68
CA LEU A 33 7.97 -3.41 16.03
C LEU A 33 7.00 -2.49 15.32
N GLY A 34 7.14 -1.18 15.52
CA GLY A 34 6.48 -0.17 14.71
C GLY A 34 7.48 0.46 13.75
N GLY A 35 6.96 1.11 12.71
CA GLY A 35 7.79 1.90 11.82
C GLY A 35 6.97 2.66 10.79
N SER A 36 7.63 3.61 10.14
CA SER A 36 7.06 4.38 9.05
C SER A 36 7.98 4.33 7.82
N ALA A 37 7.39 4.36 6.65
CA ALA A 37 8.11 4.37 5.39
C ALA A 37 7.47 5.29 4.37
N SER A 38 8.29 5.91 3.52
CA SER A 38 7.80 6.61 2.35
C SER A 38 7.41 5.60 1.28
N VAL A 39 6.22 5.75 0.70
CA VAL A 39 5.77 4.98 -0.45
C VAL A 39 5.47 5.89 -1.62
N LYS A 40 5.60 5.35 -2.83
CA LYS A 40 5.26 6.04 -4.06
C LYS A 40 4.35 5.17 -4.91
N THR A 41 3.28 5.77 -5.41
CA THR A 41 2.37 5.15 -6.38
C THR A 41 2.54 5.87 -7.71
N GLY A 42 2.63 5.12 -8.79
CA GLY A 42 2.76 5.69 -10.13
C GLY A 42 1.44 6.20 -10.68
N THR A 43 1.46 6.67 -11.93
CA THR A 43 0.23 7.07 -12.63
C THR A 43 -0.52 5.82 -13.09
N TYR A 44 -1.81 5.76 -12.78
CA TYR A 44 -2.68 4.67 -13.19
C TYR A 44 -4.09 5.15 -13.51
N GLN A 45 -4.96 4.24 -13.93
CA GLN A 45 -6.35 4.51 -14.22
C GLN A 45 -7.23 3.45 -13.58
N GLU A 46 -8.36 3.89 -13.05
CA GLU A 46 -9.38 3.03 -12.47
C GLU A 46 -10.65 3.00 -13.31
N ARG A 47 -11.36 1.87 -13.28
CA ARG A 47 -12.67 1.71 -13.89
C ARG A 47 -13.58 0.95 -12.92
N ALA A 48 -14.75 1.50 -12.64
CA ALA A 48 -15.76 0.82 -11.82
C ALA A 48 -16.22 -0.51 -12.42
N THR A 49 -16.24 -0.60 -13.76
CA THR A 49 -16.51 -1.83 -14.52
C THR A 49 -15.64 -1.86 -15.79
N PRO A 50 -15.43 -3.02 -16.44
CA PRO A 50 -14.59 -3.09 -17.64
C PRO A 50 -14.99 -2.13 -18.77
N GLY A 51 -16.28 -1.83 -18.88
CA GLY A 51 -16.86 -0.95 -19.91
C GLY A 51 -17.05 0.51 -19.48
N SER A 52 -16.74 0.89 -18.24
CA SER A 52 -16.88 2.29 -17.80
C SER A 52 -15.70 3.14 -18.27
N SER A 53 -15.93 4.45 -18.42
CA SER A 53 -14.87 5.41 -18.66
C SER A 53 -13.78 5.34 -17.57
N PRO A 54 -12.49 5.42 -17.95
CA PRO A 54 -11.41 5.43 -16.98
C PRO A 54 -11.36 6.74 -16.20
N ILE A 55 -11.02 6.63 -14.92
CA ILE A 55 -10.72 7.74 -14.02
C ILE A 55 -9.21 7.75 -13.84
N PRO A 56 -8.50 8.80 -14.30
CA PRO A 56 -7.06 8.89 -14.14
C PRO A 56 -6.68 9.18 -12.70
N GLN A 57 -5.62 8.53 -12.24
CA GLN A 57 -4.98 8.73 -10.95
C GLN A 57 -3.54 9.20 -11.22
N ALA A 58 -3.19 10.38 -10.73
CA ALA A 58 -1.85 10.91 -10.83
C ALA A 58 -0.90 10.20 -9.88
N ALA A 59 0.39 10.17 -10.20
CA ALA A 59 1.40 9.68 -9.28
C ALA A 59 1.37 10.46 -7.95
N SER A 60 1.49 9.73 -6.84
CA SER A 60 1.43 10.27 -5.49
C SER A 60 2.54 9.68 -4.62
N THR A 61 2.79 10.33 -3.49
CA THR A 61 3.67 9.83 -2.43
C THR A 61 2.89 9.82 -1.14
N GLY A 62 2.99 8.72 -0.39
CA GLY A 62 2.32 8.57 0.89
C GLY A 62 3.28 8.17 2.00
N THR A 63 2.79 8.18 3.23
CA THR A 63 3.49 7.58 4.38
C THR A 63 2.77 6.29 4.77
N MET A 64 3.51 5.19 4.76
CA MET A 64 3.05 3.90 5.24
C MET A 64 3.45 3.73 6.70
N GLU A 65 2.47 3.73 7.58
CA GLU A 65 2.62 3.35 8.99
C GLU A 65 2.39 1.85 9.14
N PHE A 66 3.30 1.16 9.81
CA PHE A 66 3.23 -0.30 9.95
C PHE A 66 3.58 -0.79 11.35
N THR A 67 2.98 -1.92 11.70
CA THR A 67 3.31 -2.71 12.89
C THR A 67 3.65 -4.14 12.47
N LEU A 68 4.76 -4.67 12.99
CA LEU A 68 5.20 -6.05 12.82
C LEU A 68 5.07 -6.83 14.13
N ALA A 69 4.66 -8.08 14.03
CA ALA A 69 4.65 -9.03 15.14
C ALA A 69 5.68 -10.15 14.89
N ALA A 70 6.23 -10.70 15.97
CA ALA A 70 7.09 -11.87 15.86
C ALA A 70 6.23 -13.13 15.59
N SER A 71 6.59 -13.90 14.58
CA SER A 71 5.95 -15.18 14.25
C SER A 71 7.00 -16.17 13.74
N ALA A 72 7.15 -17.31 14.43
CA ALA A 72 8.10 -18.36 14.09
C ALA A 72 9.54 -17.84 13.83
N GLY A 73 10.02 -16.91 14.66
CA GLY A 73 11.36 -16.31 14.53
C GLY A 73 11.49 -15.22 13.46
N ASN A 74 10.41 -14.90 12.73
CA ASN A 74 10.37 -13.85 11.71
C ASN A 74 9.53 -12.66 12.19
N TRP A 75 9.74 -11.49 11.58
CA TRP A 75 8.84 -10.35 11.69
C TRP A 75 7.82 -10.39 10.56
N VAL A 76 6.54 -10.45 10.93
CA VAL A 76 5.43 -10.48 9.97
C VAL A 76 4.60 -9.21 10.11
N MET A 77 4.12 -8.70 8.98
CA MET A 77 3.20 -7.56 8.96
C MET A 77 1.95 -7.91 9.78
N TYR A 78 1.69 -7.13 10.83
CA TYR A 78 0.52 -7.26 11.68
C TYR A 78 -0.55 -6.26 11.29
N GLU A 79 -0.17 -5.01 11.04
CA GLU A 79 -1.07 -3.92 10.66
C GLU A 79 -0.33 -2.92 9.78
N MET A 80 -1.04 -2.33 8.83
CA MET A 80 -0.53 -1.34 7.89
C MET A 80 -1.62 -0.32 7.57
N GLN A 81 -1.24 0.94 7.51
CA GLN A 81 -2.03 2.05 6.98
C GLN A 81 -1.16 2.87 6.04
N ILE A 82 -1.75 3.40 4.96
CA ILE A 82 -1.11 4.35 4.06
C ILE A 82 -1.92 5.64 4.12
N ASP A 83 -1.26 6.73 4.47
CA ASP A 83 -1.81 8.07 4.41
C ASP A 83 -1.31 8.75 3.11
N GLU A 84 -2.25 9.01 2.20
CA GLU A 84 -2.06 9.65 0.88
C GLU A 84 -2.45 11.13 0.88
#